data_AF-A0A358Y634-F1
#
_entry.id   AF-A0A358Y634-F1
#
_cell.length_a   1.000
_cell.length_b   1.000
_cell.length_c   1.000
_cell.angle_alpha   90.00
_cell.angle_beta   90.00
_cell.angle_gamma   90.00
#
_symmetry.space_group_name_H-M   'P 1'
#
loop_
_entity.id
_entity.type
_entity.pdbx_description
1 polymer ?
#
loop_
_entity_poly.entity_id
_entity_poly.type
_entity_poly.pdbx_seq_one_letter_code
_entity_poly.pdbx_strand_id
1 'polypeptide(L)'
;MRTVLILLHCIFSGFTRAQDINCLVLEEAERHLGGGYNWSSTGVYQDLILGQHKFMSKSKSGTYCSGYTFNVAFETLKRLDVLPDSLSLKIKRFQHVWYGIPAESMETQCVMALEEMGWGCSKSLNQASPGDFVQFWRNNNSGHAVIFIDWIKNEKSEIIGLTYRSSQKITNGIGVRTESIGYGTKDINPKRIYIARIEL
;
A
#
# COMPACT_ATOMS: atom_id res chain seq x y z
N MET A 1 -39.82 -28.86 -48.67
CA MET A 1 -38.91 -29.16 -47.54
C MET A 1 -38.15 -27.88 -47.21
N ARG A 2 -38.38 -27.28 -46.04
CA ARG A 2 -37.71 -26.04 -45.59
C ARG A 2 -36.48 -26.42 -44.77
N THR A 3 -35.30 -26.05 -45.25
CA THR A 3 -34.03 -26.18 -44.53
C THR A 3 -33.96 -25.08 -43.49
N VAL A 4 -33.94 -25.45 -42.20
CA VAL A 4 -33.75 -24.53 -41.08
C VAL A 4 -32.24 -24.46 -40.79
N LEU A 5 -31.66 -23.28 -40.98
CA LEU A 5 -30.28 -22.96 -40.63
C LEU A 5 -30.27 -22.48 -39.16
N ILE A 6 -29.77 -23.30 -38.24
CA ILE A 6 -29.58 -22.90 -36.84
C ILE A 6 -28.20 -22.25 -36.73
N LEU A 7 -28.17 -20.92 -36.63
CA LEU A 7 -26.96 -20.18 -36.26
C LEU A 7 -26.77 -20.31 -34.73
N LEU A 8 -25.81 -21.13 -34.32
CA LEU A 8 -25.30 -21.16 -32.95
C LEU A 8 -24.45 -19.90 -32.73
N HIS A 9 -25.01 -18.87 -32.12
CA HIS A 9 -24.21 -17.77 -31.57
C HIS A 9 -23.65 -18.22 -30.22
N CYS A 10 -22.38 -18.63 -30.22
CA CYS A 10 -21.59 -18.75 -29.00
C CYS A 10 -21.40 -17.35 -28.41
N ILE A 11 -22.21 -17.01 -27.40
CA ILE A 11 -21.96 -15.85 -26.54
C ILE A 11 -20.74 -16.22 -25.69
N PHE A 12 -19.57 -15.70 -26.04
CA PHE A 12 -18.45 -15.60 -25.12
C PHE A 12 -18.85 -14.60 -24.03
N SER A 13 -19.47 -15.09 -22.97
CA SER A 13 -19.61 -14.35 -21.72
C SER A 13 -18.23 -14.17 -21.11
N GLY A 14 -17.60 -13.03 -21.40
CA GLY A 14 -16.37 -12.59 -20.76
C GLY A 14 -16.59 -12.42 -19.26
N PHE A 15 -16.17 -13.42 -18.49
CA PHE A 15 -15.97 -13.29 -17.05
C PHE A 15 -14.67 -12.51 -16.81
N THR A 16 -14.68 -11.19 -17.01
CA THR A 16 -13.73 -10.33 -16.31
C THR A 16 -14.24 -10.20 -14.88
N ARG A 17 -13.84 -11.13 -14.01
CA ARG A 17 -14.00 -10.96 -12.57
C ARG A 17 -13.29 -9.65 -12.23
N ALA A 18 -14.02 -8.65 -11.70
CA ALA A 18 -13.39 -7.45 -11.14
C ALA A 18 -12.27 -7.91 -10.21
N GLN A 19 -11.02 -7.57 -10.56
CA GLN A 19 -9.88 -8.00 -9.77
C GLN A 19 -9.95 -7.27 -8.43
N ASP A 20 -9.87 -8.04 -7.34
CA ASP A 20 -9.82 -7.46 -6.01
C ASP A 20 -8.61 -6.51 -5.93
N ILE A 21 -8.86 -5.23 -5.65
CA ILE A 21 -7.83 -4.19 -5.61
C ILE A 21 -6.76 -4.56 -4.57
N ASN A 22 -7.14 -5.20 -3.46
CA ASN A 22 -6.18 -5.65 -2.46
C ASN A 22 -5.25 -6.75 -3.01
N CYS A 23 -5.74 -7.63 -3.89
CA CYS A 23 -4.87 -8.57 -4.61
C CYS A 23 -3.89 -7.85 -5.53
N LEU A 24 -4.32 -6.77 -6.22
CA LEU A 24 -3.42 -5.95 -7.03
C LEU A 24 -2.33 -5.28 -6.18
N VAL A 25 -2.69 -4.76 -5.00
CA VAL A 25 -1.72 -4.19 -4.06
C VAL A 25 -0.70 -5.25 -3.62
N LEU A 26 -1.15 -6.46 -3.30
CA LEU A 26 -0.25 -7.56 -2.93
C LEU A 26 0.66 -7.98 -4.08
N GLU A 27 0.13 -8.10 -5.30
CA GLU A 27 0.94 -8.35 -6.50
C GLU A 27 2.06 -7.31 -6.66
N GLU A 28 1.74 -6.01 -6.54
CA GLU A 28 2.74 -4.94 -6.62
C GLU A 28 3.74 -4.99 -5.46
N ALA A 29 3.28 -5.34 -4.24
CA ALA A 29 4.12 -5.48 -3.06
C ALA A 29 5.13 -6.63 -3.19
N GLU A 30 4.77 -7.71 -3.88
CA GLU A 30 5.59 -8.92 -4.03
C GLU A 30 6.66 -8.83 -5.12
N ARG A 31 6.54 -7.87 -6.06
CA ARG A 31 7.47 -7.71 -7.19
C ARG A 31 8.93 -7.49 -6.81
N HIS A 32 9.20 -7.03 -5.58
CA HIS A 32 10.55 -6.72 -5.11
C HIS A 32 10.81 -7.26 -3.71
N LEU A 33 12.02 -7.78 -3.49
CA LEU A 33 12.52 -8.28 -2.21
C LEU A 33 13.95 -7.75 -1.96
N GLY A 34 14.29 -7.43 -0.72
CA GLY A 34 15.62 -6.93 -0.35
C GLY A 34 15.88 -5.51 -0.86
N GLY A 35 17.05 -5.28 -1.46
CA GLY A 35 17.44 -3.99 -2.04
C GLY A 35 18.16 -3.02 -1.11
N GLY A 36 18.40 -3.41 0.15
CA GLY A 36 19.08 -2.58 1.15
C GLY A 36 18.13 -1.59 1.83
N TYR A 37 18.50 -1.17 3.04
CA TYR A 37 17.74 -0.18 3.80
C TYR A 37 18.58 1.08 4.02
N ASN A 38 18.12 2.20 3.48
CA ASN A 38 18.79 3.49 3.59
C ASN A 38 17.78 4.63 3.50
N TRP A 39 17.83 5.56 4.45
CA TRP A 39 17.01 6.78 4.45
C TRP A 39 17.68 7.87 3.63
N SER A 40 17.65 7.72 2.31
CA SER A 40 18.15 8.76 1.41
C SER A 40 17.31 8.83 0.13
N SER A 41 17.32 10.01 -0.50
CA SER A 41 16.59 10.28 -1.74
C SER A 41 15.08 10.00 -1.62
N THR A 42 14.55 9.07 -2.42
CA THR A 42 13.11 8.82 -2.57
C THR A 42 12.62 7.59 -1.81
N GLY A 43 13.49 6.62 -1.53
CA GLY A 43 13.12 5.35 -0.91
C GLY A 43 12.29 4.39 -1.77
N VAL A 44 11.95 4.75 -3.02
CA VAL A 44 11.23 3.89 -3.97
C VAL A 44 12.19 2.88 -4.61
N TYR A 45 11.68 1.71 -4.99
CA TYR A 45 12.49 0.60 -5.52
C TYR A 45 12.65 0.61 -7.05
N GLN A 46 11.79 1.36 -7.75
CA GLN A 46 11.87 1.58 -9.20
C GLN A 46 11.61 3.05 -9.55
N ASP A 47 11.94 3.43 -10.78
CA ASP A 47 11.52 4.72 -11.31
C ASP A 47 9.99 4.74 -11.44
N LEU A 48 9.35 5.78 -10.92
CA LEU A 48 7.92 5.99 -11.06
C LEU A 48 7.66 6.88 -12.27
N ILE A 49 6.97 6.33 -13.27
CA ILE A 49 6.70 7.00 -14.55
C ILE A 49 5.22 7.36 -14.64
N LEU A 50 4.92 8.63 -14.93
CA LEU A 50 3.58 9.18 -15.12
C LEU A 50 3.45 9.76 -16.54
N GLY A 51 2.67 9.11 -17.39
CA GLY A 51 2.66 9.40 -18.83
C GLY A 51 4.07 9.26 -19.41
N GLN A 52 4.58 10.35 -20.01
CA GLN A 52 5.95 10.41 -20.55
C GLN A 52 6.99 10.91 -19.54
N HIS A 53 6.59 11.27 -18.32
CA HIS A 53 7.46 11.93 -17.35
C HIS A 53 7.95 10.94 -16.29
N LYS A 54 9.24 11.02 -15.97
CA LYS A 54 9.76 10.42 -14.73
C LYS A 54 9.34 11.29 -13.55
N PHE A 55 8.45 10.77 -12.72
CA PHE A 55 7.95 11.44 -11.54
C PHE A 55 8.91 11.32 -10.36
N MET A 56 9.38 10.11 -10.08
CA MET A 56 10.36 9.84 -9.02
C MET A 56 11.42 8.87 -9.52
N SER A 57 12.67 9.10 -9.12
CA SER A 57 13.78 8.19 -9.42
C SER A 57 13.87 7.09 -8.38
N LYS A 58 14.22 5.89 -8.82
CA LYS A 58 14.68 4.78 -7.98
C LYS A 58 15.75 5.26 -7.02
N SER A 59 15.65 4.85 -5.75
CA SER A 59 16.70 5.12 -4.78
C SER A 59 17.98 4.36 -5.13
N LYS A 60 19.14 5.03 -5.08
CA LYS A 60 20.44 4.45 -5.45
C LYS A 60 21.04 3.54 -4.38
N SER A 61 20.63 3.70 -3.13
CA SER A 61 21.37 3.18 -1.96
C SER A 61 20.50 2.35 -1.00
N GLY A 62 19.22 2.16 -1.32
CA GLY A 62 18.28 1.36 -0.55
C GLY A 62 16.91 2.01 -0.40
N THR A 63 15.95 1.25 0.11
CA THR A 63 14.56 1.66 0.27
C THR A 63 14.24 2.00 1.72
N TYR A 64 13.13 2.69 1.95
CA TYR A 64 12.54 2.87 3.29
C TYR A 64 11.02 2.78 3.24
N CYS A 65 10.38 2.67 4.40
CA CYS A 65 8.99 2.26 4.53
C CYS A 65 7.99 3.12 3.73
N SER A 66 8.04 4.45 3.86
CA SER A 66 7.15 5.33 3.11
C SER A 66 7.44 5.30 1.60
N GLY A 67 8.70 5.24 1.18
CA GLY A 67 9.04 5.12 -0.25
C GLY A 67 8.60 3.80 -0.88
N TYR A 68 8.79 2.68 -0.17
CA TYR A 68 8.31 1.38 -0.62
C TYR A 68 6.78 1.35 -0.74
N THR A 69 6.06 1.74 0.32
CA THR A 69 4.59 1.73 0.30
C THR A 69 4.01 2.72 -0.71
N PHE A 70 4.64 3.88 -0.89
CA PHE A 70 4.26 4.83 -1.93
C PHE A 70 4.42 4.25 -3.32
N ASN A 71 5.53 3.56 -3.60
CA ASN A 71 5.75 2.89 -4.88
C ASN A 71 4.63 1.87 -5.16
N VAL A 72 4.26 1.07 -4.16
CA VAL A 72 3.18 0.07 -4.28
C VAL A 72 1.84 0.76 -4.59
N ALA A 73 1.49 1.80 -3.83
CA ALA A 73 0.26 2.56 -4.06
C ALA A 73 0.23 3.22 -5.44
N PHE A 74 1.33 3.86 -5.84
CA PHE A 74 1.46 4.53 -7.14
C PHE A 74 1.26 3.55 -8.30
N GLU A 75 1.97 2.42 -8.31
CA GLU A 75 1.83 1.45 -9.40
C GLU A 75 0.45 0.77 -9.40
N THR A 76 -0.14 0.56 -8.22
CA THR A 76 -1.52 0.04 -8.13
C THR A 76 -2.52 1.03 -8.74
N LEU A 77 -2.48 2.29 -8.31
CA LEU A 77 -3.36 3.34 -8.84
C LEU A 77 -3.13 3.59 -10.34
N LYS A 78 -1.90 3.42 -10.81
CA LYS A 78 -1.57 3.48 -12.23
C LYS A 78 -2.20 2.33 -13.01
N ARG A 79 -2.15 1.10 -12.48
CA ARG A 79 -2.83 -0.07 -13.09
C ARG A 79 -4.36 0.07 -13.11
N LEU A 80 -4.90 0.82 -12.16
CA LEU A 80 -6.33 1.15 -12.09
C LEU A 80 -6.73 2.35 -12.96
N ASP A 81 -5.79 2.97 -13.67
CA ASP A 81 -6.02 4.12 -14.55
C ASP A 81 -6.68 5.33 -13.85
N VAL A 82 -6.34 5.56 -12.58
CA VAL A 82 -6.89 6.70 -11.79
C VAL A 82 -5.89 7.82 -11.52
N LEU A 83 -4.62 7.59 -11.84
CA LEU A 83 -3.61 8.64 -11.75
C LEU A 83 -3.79 9.67 -12.89
N PRO A 84 -3.46 10.95 -12.67
CA PRO A 84 -3.50 11.95 -13.73
C PRO A 84 -2.45 11.69 -14.81
N ASP A 85 -2.74 11.99 -16.08
CA ASP A 85 -1.82 11.77 -17.21
C ASP A 85 -0.52 12.60 -17.17
N SER A 86 -0.51 13.65 -16.35
CA SER A 86 0.60 14.61 -16.28
C SER A 86 0.97 14.97 -14.85
N LEU A 87 2.21 15.45 -14.69
CA LEU A 87 2.69 15.94 -13.42
C LEU A 87 1.87 17.17 -13.00
N SER A 88 1.16 17.03 -11.88
CA SER A 88 0.28 18.07 -11.34
C SER A 88 0.59 18.36 -9.87
N LEU A 89 0.02 19.44 -9.34
CA LEU A 89 0.05 19.69 -7.90
C LEU A 89 -0.64 18.58 -7.11
N LYS A 90 -1.66 17.93 -7.69
CA LYS A 90 -2.38 16.81 -7.07
C LYS A 90 -1.46 15.62 -6.79
N ILE A 91 -0.70 15.15 -7.78
CA ILE A 91 0.19 13.98 -7.58
C ILE A 91 1.38 14.31 -6.66
N LYS A 92 1.88 15.56 -6.69
CA LYS A 92 2.91 16.03 -5.74
C LYS A 92 2.36 16.11 -4.31
N ARG A 93 1.13 16.59 -4.12
CA ARG A 93 0.46 16.61 -2.81
C ARG A 93 0.27 15.19 -2.30
N PHE A 94 -0.23 14.28 -3.13
CA PHE A 94 -0.35 12.86 -2.79
C PHE A 94 0.97 12.27 -2.25
N GLN A 95 2.08 12.49 -2.97
CA GLN A 95 3.41 12.10 -2.51
C GLN A 95 3.76 12.73 -1.16
N HIS A 96 3.63 14.05 -1.02
CA HIS A 96 4.03 14.74 0.21
C HIS A 96 3.25 14.26 1.44
N VAL A 97 1.94 14.07 1.32
CA VAL A 97 1.06 13.55 2.38
C VAL A 97 1.45 12.11 2.72
N TRP A 98 1.70 11.27 1.72
CA TRP A 98 2.13 9.90 1.95
C TRP A 98 3.46 9.80 2.72
N TYR A 99 4.37 10.76 2.52
CA TYR A 99 5.65 10.84 3.21
C TYR A 99 5.57 11.53 4.57
N GLY A 100 4.39 12.00 4.99
CA GLY A 100 4.21 12.68 6.26
C GLY A 100 4.88 14.06 6.31
N ILE A 101 5.09 14.71 5.16
CA ILE A 101 5.78 16.01 5.08
C ILE A 101 4.90 17.13 5.68
N PRO A 102 3.62 17.27 5.32
CA PRO A 102 2.71 18.17 6.02
C PRO A 102 2.44 17.72 7.46
N ALA A 103 2.41 18.67 8.40
CA ALA A 103 2.24 18.40 9.82
C ALA A 103 0.93 17.64 10.12
N GLU A 104 -0.14 17.98 9.41
CA GLU A 104 -1.45 17.35 9.52
C GLU A 104 -1.46 15.87 9.11
N SER A 105 -0.52 15.47 8.23
CA SER A 105 -0.43 14.11 7.71
C SER A 105 0.51 13.22 8.51
N MET A 106 1.32 13.79 9.41
CA MET A 106 2.41 13.07 10.07
C MET A 106 1.90 11.78 10.71
N GLU A 107 0.77 11.83 11.41
CA GLU A 107 0.26 10.69 12.17
C GLU A 107 -0.39 9.61 11.28
N THR A 108 -1.16 10.02 10.25
CA THR A 108 -2.11 9.17 9.52
C THR A 108 -1.75 8.92 8.05
N GLN A 109 -0.73 9.60 7.52
CA GLN A 109 -0.09 9.45 6.21
C GLN A 109 -0.97 8.81 5.11
N CYS A 110 -0.92 7.48 4.95
CA CYS A 110 -1.61 6.76 3.88
C CYS A 110 -3.15 6.93 3.90
N VAL A 111 -3.75 7.07 5.08
CA VAL A 111 -5.19 7.35 5.22
C VAL A 111 -5.52 8.70 4.60
N MET A 112 -4.85 9.76 5.08
CA MET A 112 -5.07 11.12 4.57
C MET A 112 -4.75 11.20 3.08
N ALA A 113 -3.67 10.56 2.63
CA ALA A 113 -3.26 10.61 1.23
C ALA A 113 -4.30 9.99 0.29
N LEU A 114 -4.92 8.86 0.66
CA LEU A 114 -5.94 8.22 -0.18
C LEU A 114 -7.28 8.96 -0.09
N GLU A 115 -7.69 9.39 1.10
CA GLU A 115 -8.95 10.12 1.30
C GLU A 115 -8.94 11.49 0.60
N GLU A 116 -7.85 12.28 0.73
CA GLU A 116 -7.73 13.59 0.06
C GLU A 116 -7.84 13.48 -1.47
N MET A 117 -7.40 12.36 -2.04
CA MET A 117 -7.41 12.15 -3.49
C MET A 117 -8.72 11.57 -4.02
N GLY A 118 -9.57 11.05 -3.12
CA GLY A 118 -10.77 10.29 -3.46
C GLY A 118 -10.45 8.89 -3.99
N TRP A 119 -9.33 8.28 -3.56
CA TRP A 119 -8.85 6.98 -4.06
C TRP A 119 -8.91 5.87 -3.01
N GLY A 120 -9.56 6.13 -1.89
CA GLY A 120 -9.69 5.15 -0.82
C GLY A 120 -10.28 5.74 0.44
N CYS A 121 -10.36 4.89 1.47
CA CYS A 121 -10.90 5.26 2.76
C CYS A 121 -10.17 4.57 3.91
N SER A 122 -10.33 5.13 5.10
CA SER A 122 -9.93 4.49 6.35
C SER A 122 -10.71 3.22 6.64
N LYS A 123 -10.03 2.23 7.22
CA LYS A 123 -10.61 0.99 7.74
C LYS A 123 -10.34 0.86 9.24
N SER A 124 -11.29 0.23 9.93
CA SER A 124 -11.09 -0.20 11.32
C SER A 124 -10.32 -1.53 11.38
N LEU A 125 -9.76 -1.86 12.56
CA LEU A 125 -8.90 -3.04 12.72
C LEU A 125 -9.59 -4.36 12.34
N ASN A 126 -10.90 -4.48 12.58
CA ASN A 126 -11.69 -5.66 12.24
C ASN A 126 -12.09 -5.73 10.76
N GLN A 127 -11.96 -4.62 10.02
CA GLN A 127 -12.19 -4.53 8.58
C GLN A 127 -10.90 -4.71 7.78
N ALA A 128 -9.73 -4.73 8.45
CA ALA A 128 -8.44 -4.90 7.81
C ALA A 128 -8.41 -6.17 6.95
N SER A 129 -7.77 -6.10 5.79
CA SER A 129 -7.61 -7.22 4.88
C SER A 129 -6.23 -7.18 4.23
N PRO A 130 -5.63 -8.36 3.91
CA PRO A 130 -4.34 -8.42 3.22
C PRO A 130 -4.30 -7.44 2.04
N GLY A 131 -3.25 -6.63 1.92
CA GLY A 131 -3.14 -5.58 0.90
C GLY A 131 -3.54 -4.18 1.36
N ASP A 132 -4.10 -4.01 2.55
CA ASP A 132 -4.31 -2.66 3.10
C ASP A 132 -2.98 -1.95 3.40
N PHE A 133 -2.96 -0.63 3.26
CA PHE A 133 -1.85 0.21 3.71
C PHE A 133 -2.03 0.53 5.18
N VAL A 134 -0.96 0.42 5.96
CA VAL A 134 -1.00 0.72 7.40
C VAL A 134 0.12 1.67 7.77
N GLN A 135 -0.25 2.78 8.40
CA GLN A 135 0.67 3.61 9.16
C GLN A 135 0.49 3.27 10.64
N PHE A 136 1.55 2.83 11.31
CA PHE A 136 1.50 2.59 12.76
C PHE A 136 2.60 3.31 13.51
N TRP A 137 2.40 3.48 14.81
CA TRP A 137 3.37 4.06 15.72
C TRP A 137 3.66 3.12 16.89
N ARG A 138 4.92 3.06 17.28
CA ARG A 138 5.34 2.37 18.51
C ARG A 138 5.23 3.28 19.72
N ASN A 139 5.24 2.69 20.91
CA ASN A 139 5.19 3.44 22.17
C ASN A 139 6.38 4.40 22.38
N ASN A 140 7.48 4.23 21.63
CA ASN A 140 8.63 5.12 21.61
C ASN A 140 8.56 6.24 20.54
N ASN A 141 7.39 6.50 19.95
CA ASN A 141 7.17 7.50 18.89
C ASN A 141 7.89 7.24 17.56
N SER A 142 8.37 6.03 17.30
CA SER A 142 8.80 5.65 15.95
C SER A 142 7.61 5.20 15.10
N GLY A 143 7.42 5.84 13.95
CA GLY A 143 6.40 5.49 12.95
C GLY A 143 6.90 4.49 11.92
N HIS A 144 5.98 3.80 11.24
CA HIS A 144 6.31 2.88 10.14
C HIS A 144 5.12 2.71 9.19
N ALA A 145 5.39 2.77 7.88
CA ALA A 145 4.42 2.53 6.82
C ALA A 145 4.59 1.11 6.25
N VAL A 146 3.51 0.34 6.16
CA VAL A 146 3.57 -1.08 5.77
C VAL A 146 2.38 -1.50 4.91
N ILE A 147 2.50 -2.66 4.25
CA ILE A 147 1.37 -3.38 3.64
C ILE A 147 0.93 -4.47 4.60
N PHE A 148 -0.32 -4.45 5.00
CA PHE A 148 -0.94 -5.42 5.89
C PHE A 148 -0.94 -6.82 5.27
N ILE A 149 -0.55 -7.83 6.05
CA ILE A 149 -0.68 -9.25 5.68
C ILE A 149 -1.71 -9.90 6.60
N ASP A 150 -1.48 -9.86 7.92
CA ASP A 150 -2.40 -10.52 8.86
C ASP A 150 -2.26 -9.98 10.29
N TRP A 151 -3.29 -10.19 11.10
CA TRP A 151 -3.24 -9.99 12.54
C TRP A 151 -2.82 -11.26 13.25
N ILE A 152 -1.90 -11.14 14.21
CA ILE A 152 -1.65 -12.20 15.18
C ILE A 152 -2.65 -12.04 16.32
N LYS A 153 -3.42 -13.09 16.60
CA LYS A 153 -4.42 -13.12 17.67
C LYS A 153 -4.07 -14.16 18.73
N ASN A 154 -4.42 -13.87 19.98
CA ASN A 154 -4.31 -14.85 21.07
C ASN A 154 -5.54 -15.78 21.12
N GLU A 155 -5.58 -16.70 22.09
CA GLU A 155 -6.68 -17.65 22.29
C GLU A 155 -8.05 -16.98 22.56
N LYS A 156 -8.04 -15.73 23.03
CA LYS A 156 -9.24 -14.91 23.26
C LYS A 156 -9.64 -14.09 22.02
N SER A 157 -9.00 -14.33 20.88
CA SER A 157 -9.16 -13.58 19.62
C SER A 157 -8.77 -12.10 19.72
N GLU A 158 -8.01 -11.69 20.73
CA GLU A 158 -7.48 -10.34 20.86
C GLU A 158 -6.29 -10.17 19.92
N ILE A 159 -6.20 -9.02 19.22
CA ILE A 159 -5.06 -8.70 18.36
C ILE A 159 -3.84 -8.38 19.23
N ILE A 160 -2.79 -9.19 19.12
CA ILE A 160 -1.55 -9.07 19.88
C ILE A 160 -0.31 -8.83 18.99
N GLY A 161 -0.48 -8.80 17.68
CA GLY A 161 0.61 -8.53 16.75
C GLY A 161 0.13 -8.29 15.32
N LEU A 162 1.04 -7.81 14.50
CA LEU A 162 0.82 -7.48 13.09
C LEU A 162 1.91 -8.14 12.25
N THR A 163 1.50 -8.95 11.27
CA THR A 163 2.36 -9.40 10.18
C THR A 163 2.15 -8.50 8.97
N TYR A 164 3.26 -8.01 8.41
CA TYR A 164 3.24 -7.02 7.35
C TYR A 164 4.44 -7.14 6.42
N ARG A 165 4.36 -6.50 5.24
CA ARG A 165 5.47 -6.30 4.32
C ARG A 165 5.89 -4.84 4.27
N SER A 166 7.18 -4.56 4.44
CA SER A 166 7.73 -3.19 4.31
C SER A 166 9.24 -3.18 4.09
N SER A 167 9.83 -1.99 3.92
CA SER A 167 11.28 -1.77 3.91
C SER A 167 11.81 -1.33 5.28
N GLN A 168 12.80 -2.05 5.79
CA GLN A 168 13.35 -1.86 7.15
C GLN A 168 14.74 -2.48 7.31
N LYS A 169 15.48 -2.00 8.32
CA LYS A 169 16.85 -2.45 8.61
C LYS A 169 16.96 -3.96 8.82
N ILE A 170 16.04 -4.54 9.59
CA ILE A 170 16.11 -5.95 10.00
C ILE A 170 15.85 -6.95 8.86
N THR A 171 15.21 -6.52 7.77
CA THR A 171 15.04 -7.32 6.54
C THR A 171 16.00 -6.90 5.44
N ASN A 172 16.97 -6.02 5.73
CA ASN A 172 17.89 -5.44 4.75
C ASN A 172 17.17 -4.87 3.50
N GLY A 173 16.18 -4.01 3.73
CA GLY A 173 15.30 -3.49 2.69
C GLY A 173 13.93 -4.12 2.77
N ILE A 174 13.32 -4.46 1.62
CA ILE A 174 11.95 -4.95 1.53
C ILE A 174 11.84 -6.39 2.02
N GLY A 175 10.94 -6.66 2.96
CA GLY A 175 10.65 -8.00 3.44
C GLY A 175 9.42 -8.08 4.35
N VAL A 176 9.11 -9.30 4.79
CA VAL A 176 8.02 -9.58 5.73
C VAL A 176 8.55 -9.53 7.16
N ARG A 177 7.72 -9.01 8.07
CA ARG A 177 8.01 -9.01 9.50
C ARG A 177 6.72 -9.11 10.31
N THR A 178 6.86 -9.68 11.51
CA THR A 178 5.84 -9.66 12.54
C THR A 178 6.34 -8.82 13.71
N GLU A 179 5.47 -7.95 14.24
CA GLU A 179 5.73 -7.17 15.47
C GLU A 179 4.57 -7.29 16.45
N SER A 180 4.90 -7.25 17.73
CA SER A 180 3.91 -7.28 18.82
C SER A 180 3.15 -5.95 18.92
N ILE A 181 1.87 -6.03 19.24
CA ILE A 181 1.02 -4.91 19.62
C ILE A 181 0.80 -4.98 21.13
N GLY A 182 1.04 -3.88 21.84
CA GLY A 182 0.99 -3.90 23.30
C GLY A 182 1.55 -2.66 23.97
N TYR A 183 1.99 -2.84 25.22
CA TYR A 183 2.44 -1.76 26.11
C TYR A 183 3.96 -1.69 26.27
N GLY A 184 4.73 -2.61 25.66
CA GLY A 184 6.18 -2.55 25.66
C GLY A 184 6.70 -1.35 24.86
N THR A 185 7.87 -0.83 25.22
CA THR A 185 8.45 0.39 24.62
C THR A 185 8.60 0.29 23.09
N LYS A 186 8.90 -0.89 22.57
CA LYS A 186 9.07 -1.16 21.13
C LYS A 186 7.83 -1.81 20.49
N ASP A 187 6.77 -2.05 21.26
CA ASP A 187 5.54 -2.61 20.71
C ASP A 187 4.82 -1.54 19.90
N ILE A 188 4.05 -2.00 18.91
CA ILE A 188 3.09 -1.16 18.21
C ILE A 188 2.03 -0.71 19.23
N ASN A 189 1.78 0.59 19.27
CA ASN A 189 0.77 1.17 20.14
C ASN A 189 -0.62 0.84 19.58
N PRO A 190 -1.50 0.12 20.30
CA PRO A 190 -2.81 -0.30 19.80
C PRO A 190 -3.75 0.87 19.48
N LYS A 191 -3.46 2.08 19.97
CA LYS A 191 -4.25 3.29 19.72
C LYS A 191 -3.75 4.12 18.54
N ARG A 192 -2.62 3.75 17.92
CA ARG A 192 -1.97 4.51 16.84
C ARG A 192 -1.66 3.60 15.65
N ILE A 193 -2.73 2.97 15.14
CA ILE A 193 -2.72 2.13 13.95
C ILE A 193 -3.79 2.70 13.01
N TYR A 194 -3.36 3.12 11.84
CA TYR A 194 -4.20 3.77 10.84
C TYR A 194 -4.16 2.95 9.56
N ILE A 195 -5.31 2.47 9.11
CA ILE A 195 -5.43 1.54 7.99
C ILE A 195 -6.17 2.24 6.87
N ALA A 196 -5.62 2.17 5.67
CA ALA A 196 -6.20 2.73 4.46
C ALA A 196 -6.34 1.62 3.40
N ARG A 197 -7.47 1.61 2.70
CA ARG A 197 -7.71 0.74 1.56
C ARG A 197 -7.96 1.57 0.31
N ILE A 198 -7.36 1.16 -0.81
CA ILE A 198 -7.73 1.73 -2.11
C ILE A 198 -9.13 1.21 -2.46
N GLU A 199 -10.07 2.12 -2.63
CA GLU A 199 -11.46 1.86 -3.02
C GLU A 199 -11.90 3.00 -3.94
N LEU A 200 -12.53 2.66 -5.07
CA LEU A 200 -12.88 3.55 -6.18
C LEU A 200 -14.37 3.45 -6.51
#